data_AF-A0A183GKW8-F1
#
_entry.id   AF-A0A183GKW8-F1
#
_cell.length_a   1.000
_cell.length_b   1.000
_cell.length_c   1.000
_cell.angle_alpha   90.00
_cell.angle_beta   90.00
_cell.angle_gamma   90.00
#
_symmetry.space_group_name_H-M   'P 1'
#
loop_
_entity.id
_entity.type
_entity.pdbx_description
1 polymer ?
#
loop_
_entity_poly.entity_id
_entity_poly.type
_entity_poly.pdbx_seq_one_letter_code
_entity_poly.pdbx_strand_id
1 'polypeptide(L)'
;MMDEIRKSGMMESILNPVDNEVLRKLFETELMNPSSRDVRLLHEALNKLWEEVMCNLMKFSFEQESLVLLCEREKVKTRFLDVMLICPQNLPDCWGRRHMCATVEKSTIQQMLKSFHRDSVSVIPSPIAQSVTSQWTKHMKDIVDEKTKTQEAPMRKQLIEIDEVSYLHNTTT
;
A
#
# COMPACT_ATOMS: atom_id res chain seq x y z
N MET A 1 14.79 10.00 -8.95
CA MET A 1 14.26 8.72 -9.46
C MET A 1 12.72 8.62 -9.51
N MET A 2 12.00 8.11 -8.50
CA MET A 2 10.56 7.82 -8.65
C MET A 2 9.69 9.04 -9.00
N ASP A 3 10.05 10.21 -8.50
CA ASP A 3 9.38 11.47 -8.84
C ASP A 3 9.52 11.84 -10.32
N GLU A 4 10.69 11.59 -10.93
CA GLU A 4 10.96 11.85 -12.35
C GLU A 4 10.29 10.82 -13.25
N ILE A 5 10.33 9.54 -12.85
CA ILE A 5 9.62 8.45 -13.51
C ILE A 5 8.12 8.81 -13.58
N ARG A 6 7.53 9.25 -12.48
CA ARG A 6 6.13 9.70 -12.47
C ARG A 6 5.89 10.92 -13.35
N LYS A 7 6.71 11.97 -13.23
CA LYS A 7 6.58 13.21 -14.03
C LYS A 7 6.68 12.94 -15.53
N SER A 8 7.36 11.87 -15.94
CA SER A 8 7.45 11.47 -17.34
C SER A 8 6.16 10.87 -17.92
N GLY A 9 5.19 10.51 -17.07
CA GLY A 9 3.95 9.84 -17.47
C GLY A 9 4.11 8.36 -17.85
N MET A 10 5.33 7.82 -17.82
CA MET A 10 5.65 6.45 -18.21
C MET A 10 4.78 5.40 -17.53
N MET A 11 4.54 5.57 -16.22
CA MET A 11 3.75 4.63 -15.43
C MET A 11 2.27 4.58 -15.82
N GLU A 12 1.74 5.60 -16.50
CA GLU A 12 0.33 5.60 -16.95
C GLU A 12 0.13 4.65 -18.15
N SER A 13 1.19 4.34 -18.90
CA SER A 13 1.14 3.60 -20.16
C SER A 13 1.75 2.19 -20.12
N ILE A 14 2.34 1.75 -19.00
CA ILE A 14 3.00 0.42 -18.92
C ILE A 14 2.04 -0.76 -19.03
N LEU A 15 0.76 -0.56 -18.72
CA LEU A 15 -0.28 -1.58 -18.82
C LEU A 15 -1.42 -1.10 -19.71
N ASN A 16 -2.19 -2.07 -20.21
CA ASN A 16 -3.43 -1.77 -20.90
C ASN A 16 -4.51 -1.30 -19.89
N PRO A 17 -5.61 -0.67 -20.35
CA PRO A 17 -6.65 -0.15 -19.47
C PRO A 17 -7.32 -1.19 -18.56
N VAL A 18 -7.46 -2.43 -19.02
CA VAL A 18 -8.10 -3.51 -18.25
C VAL A 18 -7.23 -3.91 -17.07
N ASP A 19 -5.93 -4.05 -17.29
CA ASP A 19 -4.96 -4.40 -16.25
C ASP A 19 -4.73 -3.25 -15.26
N ASN A 20 -4.74 -2.00 -15.75
CA ASN A 20 -4.73 -0.83 -14.87
C ASN A 20 -5.92 -0.83 -13.90
N GLU A 21 -7.10 -1.23 -14.35
CA GLU A 21 -8.29 -1.32 -13.50
C GLU A 21 -8.14 -2.39 -12.41
N VAL A 22 -7.53 -3.53 -12.74
CA VAL A 22 -7.23 -4.58 -11.75
C VAL A 22 -6.25 -4.05 -10.69
N LEU A 23 -5.16 -3.39 -11.10
CA LEU A 23 -4.22 -2.81 -10.13
C LEU A 23 -4.84 -1.67 -9.34
N ARG A 24 -5.70 -0.85 -9.94
CA ARG A 24 -6.44 0.19 -9.23
C ARG A 24 -7.26 -0.40 -8.10
N LYS A 25 -8.03 -1.46 -8.38
CA LYS A 25 -8.81 -2.16 -7.36
C LYS A 25 -7.93 -2.75 -6.26
N LEU A 26 -6.79 -3.33 -6.64
CA LEU A 26 -5.78 -3.83 -5.70
C LEU A 26 -5.35 -2.74 -4.71
N PHE A 27 -4.88 -1.60 -5.22
CA PHE A 27 -4.38 -0.49 -4.38
C PHE A 27 -5.48 0.23 -3.59
N GLU A 28 -6.70 0.29 -4.12
CA GLU A 28 -7.82 0.93 -3.43
C GLU A 28 -8.42 0.05 -2.32
N THR A 29 -8.46 -1.27 -2.52
CA THR A 29 -9.29 -2.14 -1.66
C THR A 29 -8.69 -3.49 -1.26
N GLU A 30 -7.80 -4.09 -2.05
CA GLU A 30 -7.41 -5.51 -1.90
C GLU A 30 -5.94 -5.72 -1.47
N LEU A 31 -5.21 -4.66 -1.12
CA LEU A 31 -3.80 -4.73 -0.69
C LEU A 31 -3.51 -5.73 0.45
N MET A 32 -4.49 -6.00 1.31
CA MET A 32 -4.35 -6.92 2.45
C MET A 32 -4.41 -8.39 2.04
N ASN A 33 -5.19 -8.69 1.02
CA ASN A 33 -5.48 -10.04 0.56
C ASN A 33 -5.43 -10.09 -0.97
N PRO A 34 -4.26 -9.80 -1.58
CA PRO A 34 -4.13 -9.84 -3.02
C PRO A 34 -4.31 -11.27 -3.53
N SER A 35 -5.03 -11.43 -4.64
CA SER A 35 -5.08 -12.72 -5.32
C SER A 35 -3.76 -13.03 -6.02
N SER A 36 -3.55 -14.31 -6.39
CA SER A 36 -2.38 -14.70 -7.17
C SER A 36 -2.30 -14.00 -8.53
N ARG A 37 -3.45 -13.64 -9.11
CA ARG A 37 -3.53 -12.85 -10.34
C ARG A 37 -3.00 -11.44 -10.10
N ASP A 38 -3.39 -10.80 -9.00
CA ASP A 38 -3.00 -9.42 -8.69
C ASP A 38 -1.49 -9.33 -8.46
N VAL A 39 -0.92 -10.29 -7.72
CA VAL A 39 0.52 -10.36 -7.49
C VAL A 39 1.29 -10.56 -8.80
N ARG A 40 0.80 -11.45 -9.67
CA ARG A 40 1.43 -11.67 -10.99
C ARG A 40 1.38 -10.42 -11.86
N LEU A 41 0.24 -9.72 -11.87
CA LEU A 41 0.08 -8.52 -12.66
C LEU A 41 0.94 -7.37 -12.14
N LEU A 42 1.02 -7.19 -10.82
CA LEU A 42 1.89 -6.21 -10.20
C LEU A 42 3.36 -6.48 -10.53
N HIS A 43 3.78 -7.75 -10.49
CA HIS A 43 5.13 -8.14 -10.89
C HIS A 43 5.41 -7.85 -12.38
N GLU A 44 4.45 -8.12 -13.27
CA GLU A 44 4.57 -7.76 -14.69
C GLU A 44 4.69 -6.25 -14.89
N ALA A 45 3.88 -5.47 -14.18
CA ALA A 45 3.92 -4.01 -14.23
C ALA A 45 5.28 -3.46 -13.78
N LEU A 46 5.82 -3.98 -12.68
CA LEU A 46 7.13 -3.59 -12.17
C LEU A 46 8.28 -4.02 -13.10
N ASN A 47 8.13 -5.16 -13.80
CA ASN A 47 9.06 -5.57 -14.85
C ASN A 47 9.09 -4.57 -16.00
N LYS A 48 7.92 -4.22 -16.55
CA LYS A 48 7.80 -3.24 -17.64
C LYS A 48 8.31 -1.87 -17.22
N LEU A 49 8.00 -1.44 -16.00
CA LEU A 49 8.52 -0.19 -15.45
C LEU A 49 10.05 -0.18 -15.40
N TRP A 50 10.66 -1.27 -14.90
CA TRP A 50 12.11 -1.39 -14.88
C TRP A 50 12.70 -1.38 -16.29
N GLU A 51 12.11 -2.10 -17.25
CA GLU A 51 12.56 -2.12 -18.64
C GLU A 51 12.52 -0.72 -19.26
N GLU A 52 11.43 0.01 -19.06
CA GLU A 52 11.29 1.38 -19.53
C GLU A 52 12.28 2.35 -18.89
N VAL A 53 12.53 2.23 -17.58
CA VAL A 53 13.56 3.02 -16.88
C VAL A 53 14.95 2.72 -17.48
N MET A 54 15.26 1.45 -17.72
CA MET A 54 16.52 1.01 -18.31
C MET A 54 16.70 1.53 -19.74
N CYS A 55 15.65 1.52 -20.55
CA CYS A 55 15.68 2.08 -21.90
C CYS A 55 15.84 3.61 -21.92
N ASN A 56 15.46 4.30 -20.84
CA ASN A 56 15.45 5.75 -20.73
C ASN A 56 16.47 6.29 -19.71
N LEU A 57 17.51 5.54 -19.34
CA LEU A 57 18.48 5.94 -18.30
C LEU A 57 19.07 7.33 -18.53
N MET A 58 19.50 7.62 -19.76
CA MET A 58 20.10 8.91 -20.13
C MET A 58 19.11 10.06 -20.01
N LYS A 59 17.83 9.82 -20.28
CA LYS A 59 16.76 10.83 -20.18
C LYS A 59 16.55 11.26 -18.73
N PHE A 60 16.77 10.35 -17.78
CA PHE A 60 16.57 10.60 -16.36
C PHE A 60 17.85 10.91 -15.59
N SER A 61 18.99 10.93 -16.28
CA SER A 61 20.31 11.11 -15.65
C SER A 61 20.57 10.11 -14.51
N PHE A 62 20.19 8.83 -14.73
CA PHE A 62 20.46 7.73 -13.80
C PHE A 62 21.73 6.96 -14.16
N GLU A 63 22.73 7.61 -14.80
CA GLU A 63 23.94 6.92 -15.21
C GLU A 63 24.72 6.36 -14.02
N GLN A 64 24.74 7.06 -12.89
CA GLN A 64 25.40 6.59 -11.67
C GLN A 64 24.69 5.36 -11.07
N GLU A 65 23.37 5.29 -11.16
CA GLU A 65 22.56 4.20 -10.62
C GLU A 65 22.41 3.01 -11.58
N SER A 66 22.78 3.18 -12.86
CA SER A 66 22.61 2.19 -13.93
C SER A 66 23.17 0.81 -13.58
N LEU A 67 24.32 0.75 -12.89
CA LEU A 67 24.94 -0.51 -12.48
C LEU A 67 24.10 -1.25 -11.44
N VAL A 68 23.53 -0.54 -10.47
CA VAL A 68 22.63 -1.12 -9.47
C VAL A 68 21.31 -1.53 -10.14
N LEU A 69 20.79 -0.70 -11.03
CA LEU A 69 19.57 -1.01 -11.79
C LEU A 69 19.73 -2.30 -12.62
N LEU A 70 20.90 -2.53 -13.22
CA LEU A 70 21.23 -3.73 -13.98
C LEU A 70 21.45 -4.96 -13.10
N CYS A 71 22.30 -4.84 -12.07
CA CYS A 71 22.75 -5.99 -11.29
C CYS A 71 21.74 -6.44 -10.23
N GLU A 72 20.81 -5.57 -9.82
CA GLU A 72 19.90 -5.82 -8.70
C GLU A 72 18.41 -5.71 -9.08
N ARG A 73 18.03 -6.14 -10.29
CA ARG A 73 16.66 -6.02 -10.85
C ARG A 73 15.53 -6.30 -9.85
N GLU A 74 15.53 -7.45 -9.18
CA GLU A 74 14.46 -7.83 -8.24
C GLU A 74 14.40 -6.93 -7.00
N LYS A 75 15.56 -6.50 -6.49
CA LYS A 75 15.63 -5.57 -5.36
C LYS A 75 15.11 -4.19 -5.78
N VAL A 76 15.45 -3.74 -6.99
CA VAL A 76 14.99 -2.47 -7.54
C VAL A 76 13.48 -2.45 -7.70
N LYS A 77 12.87 -3.51 -8.24
CA LYS A 77 11.40 -3.62 -8.32
C LYS A 77 10.74 -3.56 -6.95
N THR A 78 11.32 -4.25 -5.97
CA THR A 78 10.84 -4.18 -4.58
C THR A 78 10.94 -2.75 -4.04
N ARG A 79 12.02 -2.02 -4.35
CA ARG A 79 12.18 -0.61 -3.96
C ARG A 79 11.19 0.32 -4.65
N PHE A 80 10.87 0.10 -5.92
CA PHE A 80 9.81 0.85 -6.59
C PHE A 80 8.49 0.70 -5.84
N LEU A 81 8.11 -0.53 -5.49
CA LEU A 81 6.89 -0.81 -4.74
C LEU A 81 6.93 -0.21 -3.33
N ASP A 82 8.02 -0.38 -2.58
CA ASP A 82 8.20 0.22 -1.25
C ASP A 82 7.98 1.74 -1.30
N VAL A 83 8.61 2.41 -2.27
CA VAL A 83 8.49 3.87 -2.42
C VAL A 83 7.06 4.26 -2.80
N MET A 84 6.37 3.50 -3.64
CA MET A 84 4.96 3.77 -3.96
C MET A 84 4.04 3.62 -2.75
N LEU A 85 4.30 2.65 -1.88
CA LEU A 85 3.49 2.40 -0.69
C LEU A 85 3.77 3.41 0.44
N ILE A 86 5.03 3.79 0.63
CA ILE A 86 5.44 4.81 1.62
C ILE A 86 5.05 6.22 1.16
N CYS A 87 5.18 6.48 -0.14
CA CYS A 87 4.92 7.76 -0.78
C CYS A 87 3.89 7.58 -1.92
N PRO A 88 2.59 7.48 -1.59
CA PRO A 88 1.53 7.24 -2.58
C PRO A 88 1.46 8.28 -3.70
N GLN A 89 1.99 9.48 -3.50
CA GLN A 89 2.13 10.48 -4.56
C GLN A 89 2.98 9.99 -5.74
N ASN A 90 3.79 8.95 -5.57
CA ASN A 90 4.59 8.32 -6.62
C ASN A 90 3.83 7.25 -7.42
N LEU A 91 2.61 6.88 -7.01
CA LEU A 91 1.76 6.02 -7.82
C LEU A 91 1.25 6.75 -9.07
N PRO A 92 0.96 6.02 -10.15
CA PRO A 92 0.22 6.57 -11.27
C PRO A 92 -1.25 6.78 -10.89
N ASP A 93 -1.90 7.75 -11.52
CA ASP A 93 -3.31 8.02 -11.28
C ASP A 93 -4.18 6.81 -11.67
N CYS A 94 -3.81 6.12 -12.74
CA CYS A 94 -4.53 4.94 -13.20
C CYS A 94 -4.52 3.77 -12.19
N TRP A 95 -3.61 3.77 -11.20
CA TRP A 95 -3.56 2.75 -10.13
C TRP A 95 -4.20 3.23 -8.82
N GLY A 96 -4.89 4.37 -8.81
CA GLY A 96 -5.60 4.83 -7.62
C GLY A 96 -4.77 5.71 -6.69
N ARG A 97 -3.75 6.42 -7.20
CA ARG A 97 -2.96 7.41 -6.43
C ARG A 97 -3.84 8.30 -5.55
N ARG A 98 -4.87 8.92 -6.13
CA ARG A 98 -5.74 9.87 -5.42
C ARG A 98 -6.42 9.24 -4.21
N HIS A 99 -6.88 7.99 -4.36
CA HIS A 99 -7.49 7.25 -3.27
C HIS A 99 -6.46 6.93 -2.17
N MET A 100 -5.29 6.42 -2.55
CA MET A 100 -4.23 6.10 -1.59
C MET A 100 -3.72 7.34 -0.84
N CYS A 101 -3.49 8.45 -1.53
CA CYS A 101 -3.12 9.72 -0.89
C CYS A 101 -4.19 10.16 0.12
N ALA A 102 -5.47 10.13 -0.26
CA ALA A 102 -6.56 10.50 0.64
C ALA A 102 -6.66 9.57 1.86
N THR A 103 -6.40 8.28 1.68
CA THR A 103 -6.37 7.30 2.78
C THR A 103 -5.19 7.54 3.73
N VAL A 104 -4.02 7.89 3.20
CA VAL A 104 -2.84 8.22 4.02
C VAL A 104 -3.00 9.58 4.72
N GLU A 105 -3.61 10.57 4.09
CA GLU A 105 -3.91 11.88 4.71
C GLU A 105 -4.92 11.78 5.86
N LYS A 106 -5.92 10.90 5.72
CA LYS A 106 -6.91 10.64 6.76
C LYS A 106 -6.38 9.79 7.91
N SER A 107 -5.22 9.15 7.75
CA SER A 107 -4.60 8.35 8.80
C SER A 107 -3.54 9.17 9.54
N THR A 108 -3.35 8.86 10.83
CA THR A 108 -2.35 9.49 11.73
C THR A 108 -0.91 9.37 11.18
N ILE A 109 -0.70 8.51 10.18
CA ILE A 109 0.54 8.25 9.46
C ILE A 109 1.16 9.53 8.89
N GLN A 110 0.36 10.44 8.33
CA GLN A 110 0.93 11.66 7.76
C GLN A 110 1.52 12.58 8.84
N GLN A 111 0.99 12.55 10.06
CA GLN A 111 1.54 13.32 11.18
C GLN A 111 2.86 12.71 11.68
N MET A 112 2.98 11.37 11.69
CA MET A 112 4.23 10.68 12.03
C MET A 112 5.31 10.81 10.94
N LEU A 113 4.96 10.64 9.66
CA LEU A 113 5.93 10.81 8.57
C LEU A 113 6.43 12.26 8.47
N LYS A 114 5.56 13.25 8.75
CA LYS A 114 5.97 14.66 8.85
C LYS A 114 6.89 14.95 10.04
N SER A 115 6.81 14.19 11.14
CA SER A 115 7.77 14.32 12.24
C SER A 115 9.15 13.74 11.90
N PHE A 116 9.22 12.67 11.10
CA PHE A 116 10.50 12.11 10.64
C PHE A 116 11.25 13.01 9.65
N HIS A 117 10.53 13.77 8.82
CA HIS A 117 11.14 14.72 7.88
C HIS A 117 11.63 16.03 8.51
N ARG A 118 11.37 16.26 9.81
CA ARG A 118 11.85 17.48 10.48
C ARG A 118 13.27 17.35 11.05
N ASP A 119 13.79 16.13 11.22
CA ASP A 119 15.07 15.87 11.89
C ASP A 119 16.13 15.12 11.05
N SER A 120 15.88 14.80 9.77
CA SER A 120 16.87 14.06 8.97
C SER A 120 17.88 14.98 8.28
N VAL A 121 18.97 15.27 8.99
CA VAL A 121 20.27 15.59 8.40
C VAL A 121 20.68 14.48 7.44
N SER A 122 21.19 14.88 6.26
CA SER A 122 21.75 14.03 5.21
C SER A 122 22.64 12.90 5.74
N VAL A 123 22.10 11.69 5.87
CA VAL A 123 22.89 10.46 6.01
C VAL A 123 22.42 9.46 4.98
N ILE A 124 23.28 9.24 3.99
CA ILE A 124 23.18 8.22 2.96
C ILE A 124 23.19 6.85 3.67
N PRO A 125 22.17 5.97 3.53
CA PRO A 125 22.24 4.64 4.11
C PRO A 125 23.13 3.74 3.24
N SER A 126 24.16 3.15 3.84
CA SER A 126 25.02 2.13 3.20
C SER A 126 24.23 0.89 2.75
N PRO A 127 24.65 0.20 1.68
CA PRO A 127 23.88 -0.86 1.05
C PRO A 127 24.26 -2.24 1.61
N ILE A 128 23.62 -2.74 2.68
CA ILE A 128 23.75 -4.15 3.06
C ILE A 128 22.42 -4.74 3.57
N ALA A 129 21.91 -5.67 2.76
CA ALA A 129 21.26 -6.93 3.12
C ALA A 129 20.65 -7.07 4.53
N GLN A 130 19.44 -6.58 4.72
CA GLN A 130 18.44 -7.29 5.52
C GLN A 130 17.11 -7.18 4.78
N SER A 131 16.51 -8.32 4.44
CA SER A 131 15.10 -8.40 4.03
C SER A 131 14.24 -8.10 5.25
N VAL A 132 14.26 -6.85 5.70
CA VAL A 132 13.36 -6.36 6.73
C VAL A 132 11.98 -6.36 6.09
N THR A 133 11.03 -7.07 6.71
CA THR A 133 9.63 -7.02 6.31
C THR A 133 9.23 -5.55 6.18
N SER A 134 8.70 -5.17 5.02
CA SER A 134 8.35 -3.78 4.72
C SER A 134 7.56 -3.20 5.89
N GLN A 135 8.01 -2.06 6.44
CA GLN A 135 7.34 -1.42 7.58
C GLN A 135 5.88 -1.08 7.26
N TRP A 136 5.58 -0.89 5.97
CA TRP A 136 4.23 -0.77 5.46
C TRP A 136 3.38 -2.02 5.70
N THR A 137 3.90 -3.23 5.41
CA THR A 137 3.20 -4.50 5.68
C THR A 137 2.91 -4.68 7.16
N LYS A 138 3.84 -4.28 8.03
CA LYS A 138 3.63 -4.30 9.48
C LYS A 138 2.53 -3.31 9.90
N HIS A 139 2.55 -2.10 9.37
CA HIS A 139 1.63 -1.04 9.77
C HIS A 139 0.22 -1.19 9.18
N MET A 140 0.10 -1.74 7.98
CA MET A 140 -1.18 -2.08 7.37
C MET A 140 -1.93 -3.15 8.18
N LYS A 141 -1.20 -4.09 8.80
CA LYS A 141 -1.76 -5.04 9.76
C LYS A 141 -2.32 -4.31 11.00
N ASP A 142 -1.60 -3.32 11.53
CA ASP A 142 -2.03 -2.56 12.71
C ASP A 142 -3.31 -1.73 12.44
N ILE A 143 -3.44 -1.11 11.25
CA ILE A 143 -4.64 -0.34 10.85
C ILE A 143 -5.88 -1.25 10.73
N VAL A 144 -5.69 -2.48 10.23
CA VAL A 144 -6.76 -3.47 10.15
C VAL A 144 -7.16 -3.93 11.55
N ASP A 145 -6.20 -4.18 12.43
CA ASP A 145 -6.47 -4.59 13.82
C ASP A 145 -7.22 -3.48 14.60
N GLU A 146 -6.95 -2.19 14.34
CA GLU A 146 -7.70 -1.07 14.92
C GLU A 146 -9.12 -0.92 14.35
N LYS A 147 -9.31 -1.15 13.05
CA LYS A 147 -10.66 -1.12 12.44
C LYS A 147 -11.55 -2.25 12.96
N THR A 148 -10.99 -3.44 13.16
CA THR A 148 -11.74 -4.59 13.70
C THR A 148 -12.17 -4.35 15.14
N LYS A 149 -11.33 -3.71 15.96
CA LYS A 149 -11.68 -3.32 17.34
C LYS A 149 -12.76 -2.25 17.43
N THR A 150 -12.84 -1.37 16.43
CA THR A 150 -13.82 -0.28 16.41
C THR A 150 -15.22 -0.75 15.98
N GLN A 151 -15.34 -1.86 15.24
CA GLN A 151 -16.62 -2.42 14.81
C GLN A 151 -17.26 -3.40 15.83
N GLU A 152 -16.51 -3.98 16.76
CA GLU A 152 -17.07 -4.87 17.81
C GLU A 152 -17.69 -4.12 19.02
N ALA A 153 -17.60 -2.79 19.08
CA ALA A 153 -17.88 -2.02 20.28
C ALA A 153 -19.31 -1.46 20.51
N PRO A 154 -20.38 -1.73 19.71
CA PRO A 154 -21.74 -1.39 20.14
C PRO A 154 -22.70 -2.58 20.30
N MET A 155 -22.25 -3.85 20.35
CA MET A 155 -23.14 -5.01 20.52
C MET A 155 -23.02 -5.78 21.85
N ARG A 156 -22.45 -5.17 22.90
CA ARG A 156 -22.35 -5.79 24.25
C ARG A 156 -23.10 -5.05 25.37
N LYS A 157 -24.21 -4.36 25.07
CA LYS A 157 -25.06 -3.74 26.11
C LYS A 157 -26.58 -3.96 25.97
N GLN A 158 -27.03 -4.96 25.21
CA GLN A 158 -28.45 -5.36 25.22
C GLN A 158 -28.58 -6.87 25.24
N LEU A 159 -28.19 -7.50 26.36
CA LEU A 159 -28.57 -8.89 26.64
C LEU A 159 -28.43 -9.22 28.12
N ILE A 160 -29.06 -8.44 29.00
CA ILE A 160 -29.53 -8.89 30.33
C ILE A 160 -30.76 -8.03 30.65
N GLU A 161 -31.95 -8.51 30.28
CA GLU A 161 -33.23 -8.20 30.96
C GLU A 161 -34.38 -8.96 30.28
N ILE A 162 -34.32 -10.29 30.24
CA ILE A 162 -35.51 -11.13 30.09
C ILE A 162 -35.27 -12.39 30.91
N ASP A 163 -35.47 -12.28 32.23
CA ASP A 163 -35.78 -13.44 33.07
C ASP A 163 -36.37 -12.89 34.38
N GLU A 164 -37.69 -12.67 34.37
CA GLU A 164 -38.59 -13.02 35.46
C GLU A 164 -40.02 -12.63 35.08
N VAL A 165 -40.98 -13.40 35.60
CA VAL A 165 -42.44 -13.27 35.45
C VAL A 165 -43.05 -13.98 34.23
N SER A 166 -43.20 -15.31 34.34
CA SER A 166 -44.35 -16.06 33.81
C SER A 166 -44.42 -17.48 34.42
N TYR A 167 -44.53 -17.55 35.75
CA TYR A 167 -45.11 -18.72 36.42
C TYR A 167 -46.52 -18.33 36.87
N LEU A 168 -47.47 -19.26 36.68
CA LEU A 168 -48.90 -19.23 37.04
C LEU A 168 -49.85 -18.73 35.94
N HIS A 169 -50.36 -19.65 35.13
CA HIS A 169 -51.77 -20.08 35.18
C HIS A 169 -52.04 -20.99 33.97
N ASN A 170 -52.37 -22.25 34.23
CA ASN A 170 -53.24 -23.06 33.37
C ASN A 170 -53.71 -24.29 34.14
N THR A 171 -54.79 -24.09 34.90
CA THR A 171 -55.75 -25.13 35.26
C THR A 171 -57.14 -24.60 34.97
N THR A 172 -58.04 -25.52 34.60
CA THR A 172 -59.47 -25.36 34.22
C THR A 172 -59.65 -24.86 32.77
N THR A 173 -60.37 -25.55 31.88
CA THR A 173 -61.53 -26.45 31.99
C THR A 173 -61.50 -27.51 30.90
#